data_AF-A0A9P7VLJ0-F1
#
_entry.id   AF-A0A9P7VLJ0-F1
#
_cell.length_a   1.000
_cell.length_b   1.000
_cell.length_c   1.000
_cell.angle_alpha   90.00
_cell.angle_beta   90.00
_cell.angle_gamma   90.00
#
_symmetry.space_group_name_H-M   'P 1'
#
loop_
_entity.id
_entity.type
_entity.pdbx_description
1 polymer ?
#
loop_
_entity_poly.entity_id
_entity_poly.type
_entity_poly.pdbx_seq_one_letter_code
_entity_poly.pdbx_strand_id
1 'polypeptide(L)'
;MSTSTPWTRKGSSLPSDRIKPKPNQSPGKRKPQRQPTPKSKALQSLLHALQSTTTPTPDPKGGCFCQARVHPLSRYTSACPTCGLVLCSLNPPQHACPHCRAAPPHPELLIARVQAEIKREEEEHEREEEERIRAAGAFPTLPAAGGAPTPTPTPSQHKVLSVNSKTKKVTVKVASTSTGTSTSRAETPEPIRVPPPAPPEAPRKVDEARPFANYVVGHAAKYVPSPSETRTKKTKKKEETRPL
;
A
#
# COMPACT_ATOMS: atom_id res chain seq x y z
N MET A 1 32.54 -44.30 62.72
CA MET A 1 32.13 -42.88 62.64
C MET A 1 31.49 -42.66 61.28
N SER A 2 30.17 -42.59 61.22
CA SER A 2 29.42 -42.53 59.95
C SER A 2 28.71 -41.20 59.85
N THR A 3 29.15 -40.36 58.91
CA THR A 3 28.58 -39.04 58.62
C THR A 3 27.31 -39.20 57.78
N SER A 4 26.16 -39.19 58.44
CA SER A 4 24.85 -39.04 57.80
C SER A 4 24.57 -37.56 57.59
N THR A 5 24.41 -37.12 56.34
CA THR A 5 23.99 -35.76 56.03
C THR A 5 22.46 -35.62 56.17
N PRO A 6 21.94 -34.46 56.60
CA PRO A 6 20.57 -34.31 57.11
C PRO A 6 19.43 -34.37 56.07
N TRP A 7 19.68 -34.91 54.87
CA TRP A 7 18.74 -34.85 53.73
C TRP A 7 18.22 -36.23 53.32
N THR A 8 18.73 -37.32 53.90
CA THR A 8 18.32 -38.70 53.61
C THR A 8 17.53 -39.30 54.76
N ARG A 9 16.32 -38.78 55.02
CA ARG A 9 15.33 -39.53 55.82
C ARG A 9 14.45 -40.35 54.88
N LYS A 10 14.53 -41.68 55.01
CA LYS A 10 13.52 -42.63 54.51
C LYS A 10 12.18 -42.29 55.17
N GLY A 11 11.21 -41.82 54.38
CA GLY A 11 9.85 -41.59 54.87
C GLY A 11 9.26 -40.19 54.60
N SER A 12 9.87 -39.37 53.73
CA SER A 12 9.20 -38.15 53.26
C SER A 12 8.30 -38.47 52.06
N SER A 13 7.00 -38.63 52.32
CA SER A 13 5.96 -38.40 51.32
C SER A 13 5.94 -36.90 50.99
N LEU A 14 6.95 -36.45 50.25
CA LEU A 14 6.80 -35.22 49.49
C LEU A 14 5.81 -35.58 48.38
N PRO A 15 4.65 -34.89 48.25
CA PRO A 15 3.91 -34.95 47.02
C PRO A 15 4.86 -34.32 46.00
N SER A 16 5.60 -35.17 45.29
CA SER A 16 6.25 -34.78 44.05
C SER A 16 5.19 -33.99 43.31
N ASP A 17 5.49 -32.71 43.16
CA ASP A 17 4.89 -31.77 42.25
C ASP A 17 5.12 -32.34 40.84
N ARG A 18 4.45 -33.46 40.59
CA ARG A 18 4.12 -34.02 39.30
C ARG A 18 3.11 -33.03 38.77
N ILE A 19 3.63 -31.88 38.34
CA ILE A 19 3.13 -31.20 37.17
C ILE A 19 3.14 -32.30 36.11
N LYS A 20 2.02 -33.00 35.96
CA LYS A 20 1.76 -33.78 34.76
C LYS A 20 2.00 -32.77 33.65
N PRO A 21 2.95 -32.98 32.72
CA PRO A 21 2.97 -32.17 31.53
C PRO A 21 1.57 -32.38 30.94
N LYS A 22 0.70 -31.37 31.07
CA LYS A 22 -0.42 -31.25 30.16
C LYS A 22 0.27 -31.35 28.80
N PRO A 23 -0.17 -32.23 27.90
CA PRO A 23 0.23 -32.10 26.52
C PRO A 23 -0.21 -30.69 26.17
N ASN A 24 0.76 -29.77 26.21
CA ASN A 24 0.60 -28.47 25.64
C ASN A 24 0.37 -28.84 24.20
N GLN A 25 -0.90 -28.83 23.81
CA GLN A 25 -1.31 -28.72 22.44
C GLN A 25 -0.72 -27.39 22.00
N SER A 26 0.60 -27.41 21.78
CA SER A 26 1.25 -26.55 20.83
C SER A 26 0.32 -26.63 19.63
N PRO A 27 -0.31 -25.51 19.23
CA PRO A 27 -1.18 -25.53 18.08
C PRO A 27 -0.34 -26.17 17.00
N GLY A 28 -0.79 -27.35 16.57
CA GLY A 28 -0.04 -28.20 15.68
C GLY A 28 0.49 -27.31 14.58
N LYS A 29 1.77 -27.49 14.27
CA LYS A 29 2.52 -26.82 13.21
C LYS A 29 1.85 -27.09 11.86
N ARG A 30 0.64 -26.56 11.71
CA ARG A 30 -0.04 -26.36 10.45
C ARG A 30 0.81 -25.29 9.82
N LYS A 31 1.45 -25.66 8.71
CA LYS A 31 1.99 -24.69 7.77
C LYS A 31 0.98 -23.53 7.70
N PRO A 32 1.39 -22.27 7.84
CA PRO A 32 0.47 -21.17 7.63
C PRO A 32 -0.12 -21.38 6.25
N GLN A 33 -1.37 -21.84 6.22
CA GLN A 33 -2.13 -21.93 4.99
C GLN A 33 -2.34 -20.47 4.67
N ARG A 34 -1.59 -19.96 3.70
CA ARG A 34 -1.79 -18.67 3.06
C ARG A 34 -3.27 -18.59 2.73
N GLN A 35 -4.04 -17.99 3.62
CA GLN A 35 -5.44 -17.74 3.32
C GLN A 35 -5.39 -16.60 2.33
N PRO A 36 -5.90 -16.80 1.10
CA PRO A 36 -5.93 -15.71 0.15
C PRO A 36 -6.75 -14.60 0.80
N THR A 37 -6.21 -13.39 0.77
CA THR A 37 -6.93 -12.18 1.16
C THR A 37 -8.32 -12.18 0.50
N PRO A 38 -9.35 -11.62 1.15
CA PRO A 38 -10.69 -11.59 0.55
C PRO A 38 -10.73 -10.87 -0.81
N LYS A 39 -9.77 -9.97 -1.08
CA LYS A 39 -9.63 -9.22 -2.33
C LYS A 39 -9.07 -10.09 -3.46
N SER A 40 -7.99 -10.86 -3.24
CA SER A 40 -7.46 -11.80 -4.24
C SER A 40 -8.49 -12.82 -4.71
N LYS A 41 -9.36 -13.33 -3.82
CA LYS A 41 -10.47 -14.23 -4.21
C LYS A 41 -11.48 -13.57 -5.14
N ALA A 42 -11.79 -12.30 -4.91
CA ALA A 42 -12.72 -11.55 -5.77
C ALA A 42 -12.13 -11.27 -7.15
N LEU A 43 -10.82 -11.00 -7.23
CA LEU A 43 -10.14 -10.83 -8.52
C LEU A 43 -10.02 -12.17 -9.28
N GLN A 44 -9.74 -13.26 -8.59
CA GLN A 44 -9.69 -14.60 -9.18
C GLN A 44 -11.06 -15.05 -9.71
N SER A 45 -12.14 -14.78 -8.97
CA SER A 45 -13.50 -15.09 -9.44
C SER A 45 -13.90 -14.23 -10.64
N LEU A 46 -13.49 -12.96 -10.66
CA LEU A 46 -13.68 -12.06 -11.80
C LEU A 46 -12.92 -12.57 -13.04
N LEU A 47 -11.65 -12.98 -12.87
CA LEU A 47 -10.84 -13.54 -13.94
C LEU A 47 -11.51 -14.80 -14.52
N HIS A 48 -11.92 -15.72 -13.66
CA HIS A 48 -12.63 -16.92 -14.08
C HIS A 48 -13.94 -16.59 -14.82
N ALA A 49 -14.68 -15.58 -14.37
CA ALA A 49 -15.90 -15.11 -15.04
C ALA A 49 -15.62 -14.49 -16.42
N LEU A 50 -14.54 -13.73 -16.57
CA LEU A 50 -14.12 -13.17 -17.86
C LEU A 50 -13.67 -14.25 -18.84
N GLN A 51 -13.02 -15.31 -18.35
CA GLN A 51 -12.57 -16.43 -19.18
C GLN A 51 -13.70 -17.37 -19.58
N SER A 52 -14.71 -17.55 -18.73
CA SER A 52 -15.85 -18.43 -19.02
C SER A 52 -16.89 -17.79 -19.94
N THR A 53 -16.92 -16.46 -20.02
CA THR A 53 -17.88 -15.71 -20.85
C THR A 53 -17.33 -15.50 -22.26
N THR A 54 -17.37 -16.55 -23.08
CA THR A 54 -17.04 -16.44 -24.51
C THR A 54 -18.10 -15.65 -25.29
N THR A 55 -19.36 -15.69 -24.84
CA THR A 55 -20.47 -14.95 -25.43
C THR A 55 -20.96 -13.85 -24.49
N PRO A 56 -21.31 -12.65 -25.02
CA PRO A 56 -21.81 -11.56 -24.21
C PRO A 56 -23.19 -11.92 -23.67
N THR A 57 -23.23 -12.28 -22.39
CA THR A 57 -24.48 -12.60 -21.70
C THR A 57 -25.01 -11.37 -20.96
N PRO A 58 -26.32 -11.10 -21.00
CA PRO A 58 -26.90 -10.07 -20.14
C PRO A 58 -26.72 -10.46 -18.68
N ASP A 59 -26.60 -9.45 -17.81
CA ASP A 59 -26.55 -9.67 -16.37
C ASP A 59 -27.86 -10.36 -15.91
N PRO A 60 -27.80 -11.47 -15.14
CA PRO A 60 -28.99 -12.12 -14.60
C PRO A 60 -29.85 -11.21 -13.72
N LYS A 61 -29.26 -10.14 -13.15
CA LYS A 61 -29.98 -9.13 -12.36
C LYS A 61 -30.60 -8.02 -13.22
N GLY A 62 -30.50 -8.13 -14.55
CA GLY A 62 -31.00 -7.14 -15.50
C GLY A 62 -30.08 -5.93 -15.69
N GLY A 63 -28.94 -5.88 -15.00
CA GLY A 63 -28.01 -4.75 -15.00
C GLY A 63 -28.57 -3.51 -14.30
N CYS A 64 -27.69 -2.57 -13.98
CA CYS A 64 -28.02 -1.30 -13.37
C CYS A 64 -28.09 -0.18 -14.43
N PHE A 65 -29.26 0.47 -14.53
CA PHE A 65 -29.45 1.72 -15.26
C PHE A 65 -29.50 2.88 -14.29
N CYS A 66 -28.34 3.30 -13.79
CA CYS A 66 -28.27 4.21 -12.65
C CYS A 66 -29.02 5.53 -12.89
N GLN A 67 -29.15 6.03 -14.14
CA GLN A 67 -29.84 7.29 -14.46
C GLN A 67 -29.58 8.42 -13.42
N ALA A 68 -28.31 8.66 -13.09
CA ALA A 68 -27.85 9.61 -12.05
C ALA A 68 -27.94 9.18 -10.56
N ARG A 69 -28.19 7.90 -10.25
CA ARG A 69 -27.99 7.35 -8.89
C ARG A 69 -26.51 7.25 -8.55
N VAL A 70 -26.17 7.55 -7.29
CA VAL A 70 -24.80 7.61 -6.76
C VAL A 70 -24.26 6.19 -6.50
N HIS A 71 -23.89 5.48 -7.55
CA HIS A 71 -23.12 4.23 -7.45
C HIS A 71 -21.66 4.49 -7.81
N PRO A 72 -20.71 3.81 -7.16
CA PRO A 72 -19.31 3.90 -7.56
C PRO A 72 -19.16 3.39 -9.00
N LEU A 73 -18.34 4.09 -9.78
CA LEU A 73 -18.04 3.70 -11.16
C LEU A 73 -17.33 2.34 -11.18
N SER A 74 -17.58 1.55 -12.23
CA SER A 74 -16.84 0.31 -12.46
C SER A 74 -15.35 0.63 -12.60
N ARG A 75 -14.51 -0.10 -11.86
CA ARG A 75 -13.03 0.08 -11.89
C ARG A 75 -12.41 -0.33 -13.22
N TYR A 76 -13.05 -1.28 -13.89
CA TYR A 76 -12.52 -1.92 -15.09
C TYR A 76 -13.14 -1.37 -16.38
N THR A 77 -14.42 -0.96 -16.34
CA THR A 77 -15.19 -0.53 -17.51
C THR A 77 -16.08 0.66 -17.16
N SER A 78 -15.56 1.89 -17.17
CA SER A 78 -16.33 3.07 -16.75
C SER A 78 -17.45 3.46 -17.72
N ALA A 79 -17.34 3.13 -19.00
CA ALA A 79 -18.35 3.43 -20.01
C ALA A 79 -18.42 2.35 -21.10
N CYS A 80 -19.61 2.16 -21.68
CA CYS A 80 -19.80 1.32 -22.85
C CYS A 80 -19.20 2.01 -24.09
N PRO A 81 -18.35 1.34 -24.88
CA PRO A 81 -17.73 1.91 -26.07
C PRO A 81 -18.74 2.15 -27.21
N THR A 82 -19.84 1.38 -27.24
CA THR A 82 -20.82 1.41 -28.33
C THR A 82 -21.87 2.49 -28.14
N CYS A 83 -22.39 2.64 -26.92
CA CYS A 83 -23.49 3.58 -26.64
C CYS A 83 -23.13 4.69 -25.64
N GLY A 84 -21.92 4.70 -25.09
CA GLY A 84 -21.48 5.71 -24.14
C GLY A 84 -22.11 5.62 -22.74
N LEU A 85 -22.91 4.59 -22.46
CA LEU A 85 -23.54 4.43 -21.14
C LEU A 85 -22.46 4.26 -20.06
N VAL A 86 -22.47 5.13 -19.06
CA VAL A 86 -21.60 5.03 -17.89
C VAL A 86 -22.01 3.83 -17.03
N LEU A 87 -21.08 2.91 -16.79
CA LEU A 87 -21.32 1.67 -16.04
C LEU A 87 -20.81 1.80 -14.60
N CYS A 88 -21.66 1.47 -13.65
CA CYS A 88 -21.30 1.40 -12.23
C CYS A 88 -20.78 0.02 -11.84
N SER A 89 -20.30 -0.11 -10.60
CA SER A 89 -19.80 -1.37 -10.04
C SER A 89 -20.84 -2.49 -9.97
N LEU A 90 -22.14 -2.16 -10.09
CA LEU A 90 -23.22 -3.15 -10.13
C LEU A 90 -23.35 -3.82 -11.50
N ASN A 91 -22.73 -3.26 -12.55
CA ASN A 91 -22.61 -3.87 -13.87
C ASN A 91 -21.22 -4.49 -13.99
N PRO A 92 -21.08 -5.82 -13.78
CA PRO A 92 -19.79 -6.48 -13.87
C PRO A 92 -19.25 -6.43 -15.31
N PRO A 93 -17.92 -6.32 -15.50
CA PRO A 93 -17.33 -6.18 -16.82
C PRO A 93 -17.50 -7.42 -17.71
N GLN A 94 -17.83 -8.60 -17.15
CA GLN A 94 -18.09 -9.82 -17.91
C GLN A 94 -19.47 -9.85 -18.60
N HIS A 95 -20.39 -8.97 -18.22
CA HIS A 95 -21.74 -8.95 -18.79
C HIS A 95 -21.89 -7.91 -19.89
N ALA A 96 -22.84 -8.17 -20.79
CA ALA A 96 -23.19 -7.26 -21.88
C ALA A 96 -23.74 -5.94 -21.36
N CYS A 97 -23.56 -4.86 -22.14
CA CYS A 97 -24.12 -3.56 -21.79
C CYS A 97 -25.65 -3.65 -21.66
N PRO A 98 -26.27 -3.12 -20.60
CA PRO A 98 -27.71 -3.26 -20.42
C PRO A 98 -28.52 -2.48 -21.48
N HIS A 99 -27.95 -1.41 -22.04
CA HIS A 99 -28.62 -0.58 -23.06
C HIS A 99 -28.54 -1.18 -24.48
N CYS A 100 -27.33 -1.37 -25.01
CA CYS A 100 -27.14 -1.84 -26.40
C CYS A 100 -26.84 -3.33 -26.52
N ARG A 101 -26.69 -4.06 -25.40
CA ARG A 101 -26.30 -5.48 -25.35
C ARG A 101 -24.97 -5.80 -26.05
N ALA A 102 -24.15 -4.77 -26.29
CA ALA A 102 -22.82 -4.94 -26.85
C ALA A 102 -21.90 -5.64 -25.84
N ALA A 103 -20.96 -6.42 -26.37
CA ALA A 103 -19.91 -7.06 -25.61
C ALA A 103 -18.97 -6.02 -24.97
N PRO A 104 -18.32 -6.36 -23.84
CA PRO A 104 -17.29 -5.50 -23.26
C PRO A 104 -16.13 -5.30 -24.26
N PRO A 105 -15.54 -4.09 -24.32
CA PRO A 105 -14.40 -3.83 -25.20
C PRO A 105 -13.19 -4.65 -24.76
N HIS A 106 -12.52 -5.29 -25.72
CA HIS A 106 -11.22 -5.94 -25.54
C HIS A 106 -11.13 -6.82 -24.28
N PRO A 107 -11.89 -7.93 -24.20
CA PRO A 107 -11.88 -8.82 -23.02
C PRO A 107 -10.46 -9.28 -22.66
N GLU A 108 -9.59 -9.50 -23.64
CA GLU A 108 -8.19 -9.87 -23.42
C GLU A 108 -7.38 -8.82 -22.64
N LEU A 109 -7.61 -7.52 -22.91
CA LEU A 109 -6.92 -6.45 -22.18
C LEU A 109 -7.42 -6.36 -20.74
N LEU A 110 -8.71 -6.60 -20.52
CA LEU A 110 -9.30 -6.68 -19.18
C LEU A 110 -8.72 -7.87 -18.40
N ILE A 111 -8.63 -9.04 -19.02
CA ILE A 111 -8.02 -10.23 -18.43
C ILE A 111 -6.56 -9.95 -18.04
N ALA A 112 -5.76 -9.38 -18.95
CA ALA A 112 -4.36 -9.04 -18.68
C ALA A 112 -4.22 -8.04 -17.52
N ARG A 113 -5.11 -7.04 -17.45
CA ARG A 113 -5.13 -6.06 -16.35
C ARG A 113 -5.47 -6.69 -15.01
N VAL A 114 -6.48 -7.56 -14.96
CA VAL A 114 -6.87 -8.28 -13.73
C VAL A 114 -5.75 -9.22 -13.29
N GLN A 115 -5.09 -9.92 -14.23
CA GLN A 115 -3.94 -10.76 -13.94
C GLN A 115 -2.76 -9.98 -13.35
N ALA A 116 -2.47 -8.78 -13.90
CA ALA A 116 -1.43 -7.92 -13.36
C ALA A 116 -1.75 -7.44 -11.94
N GLU A 117 -3.03 -7.14 -11.65
CA GLU A 117 -3.49 -6.73 -10.33
C GLU A 117 -3.38 -7.88 -9.31
N ILE A 118 -3.73 -9.10 -9.71
CA ILE A 118 -3.54 -10.31 -8.87
C ILE A 118 -2.06 -10.51 -8.52
N LYS A 119 -1.17 -10.47 -9.52
CA LYS A 119 0.28 -10.63 -9.29
C LYS A 119 0.82 -9.60 -8.31
N ARG A 120 0.40 -8.34 -8.47
CA ARG A 120 0.80 -7.26 -7.55
C ARG A 120 0.29 -7.49 -6.13
N GLU A 121 -0.96 -7.93 -5.97
CA GLU A 121 -1.52 -8.22 -4.65
C GLU A 121 -0.83 -9.41 -3.98
N GLU A 122 -0.47 -10.44 -4.75
CA GLU A 122 0.30 -11.58 -4.27
C GLU A 122 1.69 -11.14 -3.80
N GLU A 123 2.43 -10.36 -4.59
CA GLU A 123 3.76 -9.82 -4.20
C GLU A 123 3.71 -8.91 -2.98
N GLU A 124 2.66 -8.09 -2.82
CA GLU A 124 2.45 -7.27 -1.63
C GLU A 124 2.19 -8.16 -0.40
N HIS A 125 1.38 -9.20 -0.54
CA HIS A 125 1.12 -10.16 0.52
C HIS A 125 2.37 -10.98 0.91
N GLU A 126 3.20 -11.40 -0.05
CA GLU A 126 4.46 -12.08 0.25
C GLU A 126 5.41 -11.18 1.06
N ARG A 127 5.52 -9.91 0.68
CA ARG A 127 6.31 -8.92 1.42
C ARG A 127 5.81 -8.74 2.86
N GLU A 128 4.50 -8.59 3.05
CA GLU A 128 3.90 -8.49 4.39
C GLU A 128 4.15 -9.75 5.24
N GLU A 129 4.11 -10.94 4.64
CA GLU A 129 4.42 -12.19 5.33
C GLU A 129 5.89 -12.28 5.74
N GLU A 130 6.81 -11.91 4.86
CA GLU A 130 8.24 -11.86 5.14
C GLU A 130 8.56 -10.85 6.25
N GLU A 131 7.94 -9.67 6.22
CA GLU A 131 8.06 -8.66 7.27
C GLU A 131 7.51 -9.17 8.59
N ARG A 132 6.37 -9.86 8.59
CA ARG A 132 5.80 -10.47 9.81
C ARG A 132 6.71 -11.55 10.38
N ILE A 133 7.29 -12.40 9.54
CA ILE A 133 8.25 -13.43 9.99
C ILE A 133 9.52 -12.78 10.54
N ARG A 134 10.02 -11.75 9.86
CA ARG A 134 11.20 -10.98 10.29
C ARG A 134 10.93 -10.29 11.63
N ALA A 135 9.77 -9.69 11.82
CA ALA A 135 9.37 -9.04 13.06
C ALA A 135 9.18 -10.05 14.21
N ALA A 136 8.59 -11.23 13.95
CA ALA A 136 8.44 -12.28 14.95
C ALA A 136 9.79 -12.94 15.33
N GLY A 137 10.73 -13.01 14.40
CA GLY A 137 12.10 -13.47 14.64
C GLY A 137 13.03 -12.39 15.21
N ALA A 138 12.61 -11.12 15.17
CA ALA A 138 13.36 -10.02 15.77
C ALA A 138 13.22 -10.11 17.29
N PHE A 139 14.36 -10.10 17.98
CA PHE A 139 14.39 -9.98 19.43
C PHE A 139 13.73 -8.64 19.80
N PRO A 140 12.80 -8.60 20.77
CA PRO A 140 12.11 -7.37 21.14
C PRO A 140 13.15 -6.31 21.49
N THR A 141 13.29 -5.30 20.65
CA THR A 141 14.09 -4.11 20.95
C THR A 141 13.37 -3.38 22.06
N LEU A 142 13.86 -3.56 23.28
CA LEU A 142 13.45 -2.73 24.40
C LEU A 142 13.63 -1.27 23.96
N PRO A 143 12.59 -0.42 24.05
CA PRO A 143 12.72 0.98 23.68
C PRO A 143 13.79 1.59 24.58
N ALA A 144 14.96 1.85 23.99
CA ALA A 144 15.97 2.68 24.62
C ALA A 144 15.31 4.04 24.83
N ALA A 145 15.10 4.40 26.08
CA ALA A 145 14.62 5.71 26.46
C ALA A 145 15.61 6.75 25.92
N GLY A 146 15.17 7.55 24.94
CA GLY A 146 15.81 8.79 24.52
C GLY A 146 16.70 8.68 23.28
N GLY A 147 16.27 9.35 22.21
CA GLY A 147 17.15 9.97 21.20
C GLY A 147 17.92 9.03 20.26
N ALA A 148 17.65 9.14 18.96
CA ALA A 148 18.62 8.79 17.91
C ALA A 148 20.00 9.42 18.22
N PRO A 149 21.16 8.82 17.84
CA PRO A 149 21.40 8.35 16.47
C PRO A 149 22.23 7.03 16.31
N THR A 150 22.15 6.49 15.10
CA THR A 150 23.08 5.57 14.38
C THR A 150 23.92 4.56 15.18
N PRO A 151 23.78 3.23 14.95
CA PRO A 151 24.66 2.25 15.59
C PRO A 151 26.04 2.23 14.91
N THR A 152 27.04 2.83 15.55
CA THR A 152 28.45 2.45 15.36
C THR A 152 28.66 1.07 16.00
N PRO A 153 29.18 0.06 15.28
CA PRO A 153 29.43 -1.25 15.87
C PRO A 153 30.59 -1.15 16.87
N THR A 154 30.29 -1.22 18.16
CA THR A 154 31.30 -1.39 19.21
C THR A 154 31.97 -2.75 19.06
N PRO A 155 33.32 -2.85 19.15
CA PRO A 155 34.04 -4.10 18.94
C PRO A 155 33.63 -5.13 20.01
N SER A 156 32.94 -6.18 19.58
CA SER A 156 32.53 -7.27 20.46
C SER A 156 33.75 -8.10 20.87
N GLN A 157 34.16 -7.97 22.12
CA GLN A 157 35.12 -8.88 22.74
C GLN A 157 34.43 -10.23 22.99
N HIS A 158 34.69 -11.22 22.13
CA HIS A 158 34.14 -12.56 22.29
C HIS A 158 34.79 -13.24 23.52
N LYS A 159 33.99 -13.45 24.58
CA LYS A 159 34.42 -14.22 25.75
C LYS A 159 34.18 -15.70 25.49
N VAL A 160 35.23 -16.43 25.13
CA VAL A 160 35.16 -17.88 24.93
C VAL A 160 35.44 -18.57 26.27
N LEU A 161 34.41 -19.23 26.79
CA LEU A 161 34.52 -20.09 27.98
C LEU A 161 34.95 -21.48 27.52
N SER A 162 36.18 -21.88 27.89
CA SER A 162 36.66 -23.24 27.64
C SER A 162 36.57 -24.05 28.92
N VAL A 163 35.85 -25.18 28.85
CA VAL A 163 35.73 -26.12 29.96
C VAL A 163 36.62 -27.32 29.65
N ASN A 164 37.61 -27.57 30.52
CA ASN A 164 38.47 -28.74 30.37
C ASN A 164 37.73 -29.98 30.90
N SER A 165 37.41 -30.93 30.02
CA SER A 165 36.63 -32.13 30.33
C SER A 165 37.31 -33.08 31.32
N LYS A 166 38.65 -33.00 31.47
CA LYS A 166 39.42 -33.86 32.37
C LYS A 166 39.53 -33.32 33.80
N THR A 167 39.47 -32.00 33.98
CA THR A 167 39.65 -31.34 35.28
C THR A 167 38.42 -30.56 35.76
N LYS A 168 37.36 -30.49 34.95
CA LYS A 168 36.11 -29.73 35.20
C LYS A 168 36.33 -28.26 35.60
N LYS A 169 37.53 -27.71 35.36
CA LYS A 169 37.85 -26.32 35.62
C LYS A 169 37.48 -25.49 34.39
N VAL A 170 36.79 -24.39 34.62
CA VAL A 170 36.38 -23.43 33.60
C VAL A 170 37.44 -22.34 33.53
N THR A 171 38.05 -22.16 32.35
CA THR A 171 39.04 -21.10 32.11
C THR A 171 38.45 -20.11 31.12
N VAL A 172 38.32 -18.85 31.54
CA VAL A 172 37.89 -17.75 30.68
C VAL A 172 39.13 -17.18 30.00
N LYS A 173 39.19 -17.26 28.67
CA LYS A 173 40.22 -16.56 27.89
C LYS A 173 39.56 -15.44 27.09
N VAL A 174 40.03 -14.22 27.31
CA VAL A 174 39.61 -13.05 26.53
C VAL A 174 40.57 -12.95 25.34
N ALA A 175 40.06 -13.20 24.14
CA ALA A 175 40.82 -13.00 22.91
C ALA A 175 40.45 -11.62 22.34
N SER A 176 41.41 -10.70 22.36
CA SER A 176 41.30 -9.41 21.67
C SER A 176 41.75 -9.59 20.24
N THR A 177 40.81 -9.72 19.30
CA THR A 177 41.12 -9.72 17.87
C THR A 177 41.33 -8.28 17.41
N SER A 178 42.58 -7.87 17.22
CA SER A 178 42.90 -6.62 16.52
C SER A 178 42.73 -6.84 15.02
N THR A 179 41.57 -6.47 14.47
CA THR A 179 41.35 -6.49 13.02
C THR A 179 42.09 -5.31 12.38
N GLY A 180 42.88 -5.63 11.36
CA GLY A 180 43.79 -4.71 10.69
C GLY A 180 43.11 -3.53 9.99
N THR A 181 43.86 -2.44 9.96
CA THR A 181 43.65 -1.24 9.15
C THR A 181 43.43 -1.59 7.68
N SER A 182 42.20 -1.40 7.20
CA SER A 182 41.93 -1.15 5.78
C SER A 182 41.84 0.35 5.56
N THR A 183 42.70 0.84 4.69
CA THR A 183 42.78 2.22 4.21
C THR A 183 41.45 2.68 3.61
N SER A 184 40.72 3.54 4.33
CA SER A 184 39.61 4.31 3.77
C SER A 184 40.14 5.62 3.18
N ARG A 185 39.95 5.75 1.88
CA ARG A 185 40.09 6.97 1.09
C ARG A 185 39.17 8.04 1.68
N ALA A 186 39.73 9.17 2.06
CA ALA A 186 38.96 10.33 2.53
C ALA A 186 38.08 10.86 1.40
N GLU A 187 36.76 10.71 1.56
CA GLU A 187 35.77 11.42 0.74
C GLU A 187 35.59 12.82 1.33
N THR A 188 36.07 13.80 0.57
CA THR A 188 35.80 15.23 0.77
C THR A 188 34.29 15.46 0.61
N PRO A 189 33.62 16.19 1.51
CA PRO A 189 32.19 16.48 1.36
C PRO A 189 31.98 17.36 0.13
N GLU A 190 31.34 16.78 -0.90
CA GLU A 190 30.98 17.47 -2.12
C GLU A 190 29.80 18.43 -1.82
N PRO A 191 29.90 19.73 -2.14
CA PRO A 191 28.82 20.66 -1.86
C PRO A 191 27.60 20.30 -2.71
N ILE A 192 26.45 20.12 -2.03
CA ILE A 192 25.13 19.96 -2.65
C ILE A 192 24.92 21.12 -3.63
N ARG A 193 25.03 20.82 -4.93
CA ARG A 193 24.67 21.76 -5.99
C ARG A 193 23.15 21.88 -6.00
N VAL A 194 22.65 22.93 -5.36
CA VAL A 194 21.26 23.37 -5.52
C VAL A 194 21.05 23.65 -7.02
N PRO A 195 20.08 22.99 -7.68
CA PRO A 195 19.78 23.30 -9.06
C PRO A 195 19.39 24.78 -9.17
N PRO A 196 19.84 25.50 -10.22
CA PRO A 196 19.50 26.90 -10.40
C PRO A 196 17.99 27.08 -10.41
N PRO A 197 17.45 28.15 -9.79
CA PRO A 197 16.02 28.42 -9.82
C PRO A 197 15.56 28.52 -11.28
N ALA A 198 14.40 27.92 -11.57
CA ALA A 198 13.81 27.95 -12.90
C ALA A 198 13.68 29.41 -13.37
N PRO A 199 14.07 29.72 -14.62
CA PRO A 199 13.96 31.07 -15.15
C PRO A 199 12.49 31.52 -15.08
N PRO A 200 12.21 32.80 -14.75
CA PRO A 200 10.85 33.31 -14.77
C PRO A 200 10.28 33.11 -16.17
N GLU A 201 9.16 32.40 -16.26
CA GLU A 201 8.48 32.16 -17.53
C GLU A 201 8.06 33.51 -18.11
N ALA A 202 8.66 33.87 -19.25
CA ALA A 202 8.29 35.08 -19.98
C ALA A 202 6.79 35.00 -20.36
N PRO A 203 6.04 36.12 -20.29
CA PRO A 203 4.63 36.13 -20.68
C PRO A 203 4.51 35.73 -22.15
N ARG A 204 4.04 34.49 -22.38
CA ARG A 204 3.74 34.00 -23.72
C ARG A 204 2.47 34.71 -24.21
N LYS A 205 2.48 35.15 -25.48
CA LYS A 205 1.28 35.70 -26.11
C LYS A 205 0.16 34.65 -26.04
N VAL A 206 -1.05 35.09 -25.69
CA VAL A 206 -2.21 34.21 -25.61
C VAL A 206 -2.53 33.71 -27.01
N ASP A 207 -2.54 32.39 -27.17
CA ASP A 207 -2.83 31.74 -28.43
C ASP A 207 -4.36 31.66 -28.61
N GLU A 208 -4.90 32.27 -29.66
CA GLU A 208 -6.36 32.38 -29.86
C GLU A 208 -7.03 31.02 -30.06
N ALA A 209 -6.31 30.05 -30.64
CA ALA A 209 -6.81 28.68 -30.82
C ALA A 209 -6.85 27.87 -29.51
N ARG A 210 -6.09 28.29 -28.48
CA ARG A 210 -5.99 27.60 -27.19
C ARG A 210 -5.89 28.63 -26.05
N PRO A 211 -6.98 29.37 -25.77
CA PRO A 211 -6.96 30.46 -24.79
C PRO A 211 -6.63 29.98 -23.37
N PHE A 212 -6.80 28.67 -23.09
CA PHE A 212 -6.53 28.07 -21.78
C PHE A 212 -5.13 27.44 -21.64
N ALA A 213 -4.30 27.44 -22.68
CA ALA A 213 -2.98 26.78 -22.64
C ALA A 213 -1.99 27.42 -21.66
N ASN A 214 -2.18 28.71 -21.34
CA ASN A 214 -1.35 29.45 -20.40
C ASN A 214 -1.88 29.39 -18.94
N TYR A 215 -2.89 28.58 -18.64
CA TYR A 215 -3.31 28.37 -17.25
C TYR A 215 -2.31 27.47 -16.53
N VAL A 216 -1.36 28.12 -15.86
CA VAL A 216 -0.42 27.45 -14.94
C VAL A 216 -1.21 26.86 -13.78
N VAL A 217 -1.07 25.55 -13.57
CA VAL A 217 -1.68 24.78 -12.49
C VAL A 217 -1.20 25.33 -11.15
N GLY A 218 -1.95 26.24 -10.53
CA GLY A 218 -1.62 26.83 -9.23
C GLY A 218 -2.22 28.21 -8.96
N HIS A 219 -2.54 28.99 -9.99
CA HIS A 219 -3.24 30.27 -9.80
C HIS A 219 -4.76 30.06 -9.88
N ALA A 220 -5.47 30.38 -8.80
CA ALA A 220 -6.91 30.28 -8.72
C ALA A 220 -7.57 31.13 -9.82
N ALA A 221 -8.28 30.49 -10.75
CA ALA A 221 -9.00 31.18 -11.80
C ALA A 221 -10.03 32.13 -11.18
N LYS A 222 -9.89 33.43 -11.43
CA LYS A 222 -10.84 34.45 -10.96
C LYS A 222 -11.87 34.68 -12.07
N TYR A 223 -13.12 34.26 -11.81
CA TYR A 223 -14.22 34.52 -12.73
C TYR A 223 -14.49 36.02 -12.82
N VAL A 224 -14.45 36.56 -14.03
CA VAL A 224 -14.90 37.93 -14.33
C VAL A 224 -16.28 37.80 -14.99
N PRO A 225 -17.37 38.24 -14.34
CA PRO A 225 -18.69 38.21 -14.95
C PRO A 225 -18.71 39.08 -16.21
N SER A 226 -19.42 38.61 -17.25
CA SER A 226 -19.57 39.39 -18.48
C SER A 226 -20.26 40.71 -18.17
N PRO A 227 -19.84 41.83 -18.79
CA PRO A 227 -20.56 43.08 -18.66
C PRO A 227 -21.93 42.89 -19.29
N SER A 228 -22.95 42.68 -18.45
CA SER A 228 -24.33 42.61 -18.90
C SER A 228 -24.71 43.95 -19.49
N GLU A 229 -25.33 43.87 -20.67
CA GLU A 229 -25.81 44.99 -21.47
C GLU A 229 -26.71 45.92 -20.64
N THR A 230 -26.17 47.05 -20.19
CA THR A 230 -26.97 48.17 -19.72
C THR A 230 -27.60 48.86 -20.94
N ARG A 231 -28.63 48.20 -21.49
CA ARG A 231 -29.50 48.73 -22.53
C ARG A 231 -30.30 49.90 -21.94
N THR A 232 -29.72 51.10 -21.99
CA THR A 232 -30.37 52.36 -21.63
C THR A 232 -31.52 52.61 -22.60
N LYS A 233 -32.75 52.37 -22.14
CA LYS A 233 -33.98 52.83 -22.80
C LYS A 233 -34.01 54.36 -22.81
N LYS A 234 -33.65 54.98 -23.94
CA LYS A 234 -34.02 56.38 -24.23
C LYS A 234 -35.52 56.44 -24.51
N THR A 235 -36.30 56.89 -23.53
CA THR A 235 -37.68 57.33 -23.71
C THR A 235 -37.69 58.67 -24.45
N LYS A 236 -38.19 58.66 -25.68
CA LYS A 236 -38.41 59.84 -26.51
C LYS A 236 -39.74 60.49 -26.11
N LYS A 237 -39.70 61.54 -25.28
CA LYS A 237 -40.85 62.39 -24.97
C LYS A 237 -41.11 63.30 -26.18
N LYS A 238 -42.20 63.06 -26.90
CA LYS A 238 -42.73 63.91 -27.96
C LYS A 238 -43.57 64.99 -27.28
N GLU A 239 -43.05 66.22 -27.24
CA GLU A 239 -43.77 67.39 -26.78
C GLU A 239 -44.36 68.08 -28.02
N GLU A 240 -45.69 68.13 -28.06
CA GLU A 240 -46.50 68.70 -29.13
C GLU A 240 -46.82 70.14 -28.73
N THR A 241 -46.14 71.09 -29.36
CA THR A 241 -46.37 72.53 -29.17
C THR A 241 -47.19 73.03 -30.34
N ARG A 242 -48.41 73.46 -30.05
CA ARG A 242 -49.33 74.15 -30.95
C ARG A 242 -49.07 75.66 -30.84
N PRO A 243 -49.10 76.41 -31.94
CA PRO A 243 -49.59 77.78 -31.88
C PRO A 243 -50.76 78.00 -32.84
N LEU A 244 -51.48 79.06 -32.49
CA LEU A 244 -52.77 79.57 -32.97
C LEU A 244 -52.84 79.85 -34.47
#